data_AF-S7Q3E7-F1
#
_entry.id   AF-S7Q3E7-F1
#
_cell.length_a   1.000
_cell.length_b   1.000
_cell.length_c   1.000
_cell.angle_alpha   90.00
_cell.angle_beta   90.00
_cell.angle_gamma   90.00
#
_symmetry.space_group_name_H-M   'P 1'
#
loop_
_entity.id
_entity.type
_entity.pdbx_description
1 polymer ?
#
loop_
_entity_poly.entity_id
_entity_poly.type
_entity_poly.pdbx_seq_one_letter_code
_entity_poly.pdbx_strand_id
1 'polypeptide(L)' 'MAPITMKKIQPMTDLVLNQSVQVRIRTNVWVMGIIVGFLECLNKITGMAYQVEYTTPMGPQRSYFGPDDIRLS' A
#
# COMPACT_ATOMS: atom_id res chain seq x y z
N MET A 1 -23.15 -18.09 15.88
CA MET A 1 -21.97 -17.21 16.01
C MET A 1 -20.96 -17.69 14.98
N ALA A 2 -20.92 -17.06 13.79
CA ALA A 2 -20.04 -17.51 12.71
C ALA A 2 -18.59 -17.12 13.04
N PRO A 3 -17.59 -17.98 12.81
CA PRO A 3 -16.20 -17.61 13.01
C PRO A 3 -15.86 -16.52 12.00
N ILE A 4 -15.49 -15.34 12.51
CA ILE A 4 -14.88 -14.28 11.72
C ILE A 4 -13.54 -14.86 11.27
N THR A 5 -13.45 -15.32 10.03
CA THR A 5 -12.16 -15.64 9.42
C THR A 5 -11.37 -14.34 9.38
N MET A 6 -10.57 -14.11 10.41
CA MET A 6 -9.49 -13.14 10.34
C MET A 6 -8.61 -13.62 9.20
N LYS A 7 -8.79 -13.04 8.01
CA LYS A 7 -7.74 -13.03 7.00
C LYS A 7 -6.54 -12.46 7.75
N LYS A 8 -5.58 -13.33 8.05
CA LYS A 8 -4.24 -12.93 8.44
C LYS A 8 -3.81 -12.02 7.30
N ILE A 9 -3.92 -10.70 7.50
CA ILE A 9 -3.23 -9.73 6.69
C ILE A 9 -1.79 -10.11 6.98
N GLN A 10 -1.21 -10.96 6.14
CA GLN A 10 0.21 -11.21 6.20
C GLN A 10 0.78 -9.83 5.99
N PRO A 11 1.46 -9.22 6.98
CA PRO A 11 2.28 -8.07 6.66
C PRO A 11 3.12 -8.58 5.50
N MET A 12 3.04 -7.92 4.34
CA MET A 12 3.96 -8.21 3.26
C MET A 12 5.34 -7.87 3.84
N THR A 13 5.97 -8.85 4.50
CA THR A 13 7.27 -8.75 5.16
C THR A 13 8.37 -8.42 4.15
N ASP A 14 8.01 -8.44 2.86
CA ASP A 14 8.85 -8.19 1.72
C ASP A 14 8.68 -6.78 1.12
N LEU A 15 7.79 -5.93 1.64
CA LEU A 15 7.70 -4.53 1.20
C LEU A 15 8.75 -3.69 1.93
N VAL A 16 9.88 -3.47 1.26
CA VAL A 16 11.04 -2.75 1.78
C VAL A 16 10.99 -1.26 1.39
N LEU A 17 11.56 -0.40 2.22
CA LEU A 17 11.85 0.99 1.85
C LEU A 17 12.69 1.05 0.57
N ASN A 18 12.40 2.02 -0.29
CA ASN A 18 12.98 2.22 -1.63
C ASN A 18 12.66 1.14 -2.66
N GLN A 19 11.70 0.25 -2.37
CA GLN A 19 11.25 -0.74 -3.34
C GLN A 19 10.28 -0.15 -4.35
N SER A 20 10.44 -0.55 -5.61
CA SER A 20 9.52 -0.22 -6.68
C SER A 20 8.28 -1.12 -6.62
N VAL A 21 7.10 -0.53 -6.59
CA VAL A 21 5.80 -1.20 -6.50
C VAL A 21 4.80 -0.58 -7.45
N GLN A 22 3.76 -1.33 -7.80
CA GLN A 22 2.61 -0.80 -8.51
C GLN A 22 1.53 -0.42 -7.52
N VAL A 23 1.05 0.82 -7.59
CA VAL A 23 -0.01 1.34 -6.71
C VAL A 23 -1.25 1.74 -7.49
N ARG A 24 -2.41 1.53 -6.89
CA ARG A 24 -3.70 1.87 -7.50
C ARG A 24 -4.13 3.29 -7.15
N ILE A 25 -4.05 4.20 -8.12
CA ILE A 25 -4.40 5.63 -7.90
C ILE A 25 -5.85 5.98 -8.24
N ARG A 26 -6.52 5.17 -9.07
CA ARG A 26 -7.95 5.31 -9.40
C ARG A 26 -8.56 3.94 -9.67
N THR A 27 -9.88 3.88 -9.79
CA THR A 27 -10.59 2.69 -10.23
C THR A 27 -10.01 2.21 -11.57
N ASN A 28 -9.21 1.14 -11.51
CA ASN A 28 -8.54 0.49 -12.63
C ASN A 28 -7.27 1.16 -13.20
N VAL A 29 -6.66 2.10 -12.46
CA VAL A 29 -5.38 2.71 -12.86
C VAL A 29 -4.30 2.31 -11.87
N TRP A 30 -3.28 1.61 -12.37
CA TRP A 30 -2.09 1.21 -11.64
C TRP A 30 -0.89 1.99 -12.18
N VAL A 31 -0.08 2.55 -11.29
CA VAL A 31 1.13 3.30 -11.63
C VAL A 31 2.31 2.78 -10.83
N MET A 32 3.51 2.87 -11.38
CA MET A 32 4.72 2.55 -10.61
C MET A 32 5.02 3.67 -9.62
N GLY A 33 5.44 3.28 -8.42
CA GLY A 33 5.92 4.16 -7.38
C GLY A 33 6.98 3.46 -6.53
N ILE A 34 7.57 4.21 -5.62
CA ILE A 34 8.62 3.78 -4.71
C ILE A 34 8.11 3.91 -3.28
N ILE A 35 8.25 2.86 -2.48
CA ILE A 35 7.90 2.93 -1.06
C ILE A 35 8.91 3.83 -0.36
N VAL A 36 8.45 4.93 0.21
CA VAL A 36 9.28 5.89 0.94
C VAL A 36 9.04 5.84 2.45
N GLY A 37 8.02 5.11 2.89
CA GLY A 37 7.69 4.95 4.30
C GLY A 37 6.54 3.98 4.53
N PHE A 38 6.27 3.69 5.79
CA PHE A 38 5.08 2.96 6.22
C PHE A 38 4.56 3.60 7.50
N LEU A 39 3.24 3.62 7.64
CA LEU A 39 2.56 4.03 8.85
C LEU A 39 1.91 2.80 9.46
N GLU A 40 2.43 2.36 10.60
CA GLU A 40 1.71 1.42 11.47
C GLU A 40 0.58 2.19 12.15
N CYS A 41 -0.62 2.16 11.55
CA CYS A 41 -1.79 2.67 12.24
C CYS A 41 -2.10 1.77 13.43
N LEU A 42 -1.93 2.33 14.64
CA LEU A 42 -2.12 1.71 15.96
C LEU A 42 -3.55 1.19 16.26
N ASN A 43 -4.47 1.19 15.29
CA ASN A 43 -5.82 0.71 15.49
C ASN A 43 -6.12 -0.49 14.58
N LYS A 44 -6.57 -1.58 15.22
CA LYS A 44 -7.06 -2.86 14.63
C LYS A 44 -8.07 -2.72 13.47
N ILE A 45 -8.51 -1.50 13.17
CA ILE A 45 -9.57 -1.19 12.21
C ILE A 45 -9.01 -0.58 10.92
N THR A 46 -7.89 0.15 10.97
CA THR A 46 -7.40 0.94 9.82
C THR A 46 -6.36 0.22 8.95
N GLY A 47 -5.72 -0.83 9.45
CA GLY A 47 -4.72 -1.60 8.70
C GLY A 47 -3.38 -0.87 8.52
N MET A 48 -2.38 -1.56 7.97
CA MET A 48 -1.09 -0.96 7.61
C MET A 48 -1.24 -0.10 6.36
N ALA A 49 -0.59 1.07 6.32
CA ALA A 49 -0.55 1.91 5.13
C ALA A 49 0.90 2.18 4.71
N TYR A 50 1.20 1.99 3.43
CA TYR A 50 2.51 2.28 2.87
C TYR A 50 2.48 3.65 2.21
N GLN A 51 3.47 4.47 2.53
CA GLN A 51 3.69 5.74 1.85
C GLN A 51 4.48 5.47 0.57
N VAL A 52 3.85 5.75 -0.57
CA VAL A 52 4.45 5.53 -1.89
C VAL A 52 4.56 6.87 -2.61
N GLU A 53 5.75 7.13 -3.13
CA GLU A 53 6.01 8.21 -4.08
C GLU A 53 5.81 7.69 -5.50
N TYR A 54 4.94 8.30 -6.29
CA TYR A 54 4.65 7.88 -7.66
C TYR A 54 4.57 9.09 -8.59
N THR A 55 4.89 8.88 -9.86
CA THR A 55 4.86 9.94 -10.86
C THR A 55 3.52 9.95 -11.58
N THR A 56 2.87 11.11 -11.60
CA THR A 56 1.69 11.37 -12.43
C THR A 56 2.05 12.31 -13.59
N PRO A 57 1.21 12.43 -14.62
CA PRO A 57 1.41 13.44 -15.67
C PRO A 57 1.50 14.89 -15.16
N MET A 58 1.04 15.16 -13.94
CA MET A 58 1.11 16.48 -13.29
C MET A 58 2.34 16.66 -12.40
N GLY A 59 3.19 15.63 -12.27
CA GLY A 59 4.37 15.63 -11.41
C GLY A 59 4.37 14.50 -10.37
N PRO A 60 5.45 14.41 -9.58
CA PRO A 60 5.56 13.43 -8.49
C PRO A 60 4.56 13.75 -7.38
N GLN A 61 3.88 12.72 -6.89
CA GLN A 61 3.00 12.79 -5.73
C GLN A 61 3.37 11.72 -4.71
N ARG A 62 3.04 11.97 -3.45
CA ARG A 62 3.15 11.01 -2.36
C ARG A 62 1.77 10.75 -1.78
N SER A 63 1.43 9.48 -1.59
CA SER A 63 0.18 9.12 -0.94
C SER A 63 0.32 7.83 -0.14
N TYR A 64 -0.68 7.56 0.68
CA TYR A 64 -0.75 6.36 1.51
C TYR A 64 -1.66 5.33 0.84
N PHE A 65 -1.17 4.10 0.71
CA PHE A 65 -1.89 3.00 0.09
C PHE A 65 -2.00 1.84 1.08
N GLY A 66 -3.18 1.22 1.11
CA GLY A 66 -3.38 -0.03 1.83
C GLY A 66 -2.68 -1.19 1.11
N PRO A 67 -2.45 -2.34 1.79
CA PRO A 67 -1.81 -3.51 1.19
C PRO A 67 -2.57 -4.05 -0.02
N ASP A 68 -3.90 -3.94 -0.06
CA ASP A 68 -4.73 -4.38 -1.21
C ASP A 68 -4.56 -3.50 -2.46
N ASP A 69 -4.10 -2.25 -2.29
CA ASP A 69 -3.88 -1.28 -3.37
C ASP A 69 -2.41 -1.21 -3.82
N ILE A 70 -1.57 -2.16 -3.36
CA ILE A 70 -0.16 -2.27 -3.70
C ILE A 70 0.13 -3.65 -4.27
N ARG A 71 0.94 -3.69 -5.32
CA ARG A 71 1.43 -4.92 -5.93
C ARG A 71 2.94 -4.86 -6.12
N LEU A 72 3.58 -6.00 -5.90
CA LEU A 72 4.97 -6.20 -6.30
C LEU A 72 5.05 -6.25 -7.83
N SER A 73 6.06 -5.59 -8.40
CA SER A 73 6.33 -5.61 -9.84
C SER A 73 7.02 -6.89 -10.28
#